data_AF-A0A7C9GTZ9-F1
#
_entry.id   AF-A0A7C9GTZ9-F1
#
_cell.length_a   1.000
_cell.length_b   1.000
_cell.length_c   1.000
_cell.angle_alpha   90.00
_cell.angle_beta   90.00
_cell.angle_gamma   90.00
#
_symmetry.space_group_name_H-M   'P 1'
#
loop_
_entity.id
_entity.type
_entity.pdbx_description
1 polymer ?
#
loop_
_entity_poly.entity_id
_entity_poly.type
_entity_poly.pdbx_seq_one_letter_code
_entity_poly.pdbx_strand_id
1 'polypeptide(L)'
;MAHIPYSKSHRKPIDLIGDLEEKGLNFKDKVLAEHILSFISYYRFKIYLFQFMYQNEEGKKQFLDGVFFENGLDIYRFDESLRNYIFRIIFRLEIKFRSRLDHTIPNKLQDAVFST
;
A
#
# COMPACT_ATOMS: atom_id res chain seq x y z
N MET A 1 16.85 -11.47 -28.52
CA MET A 1 16.04 -11.93 -27.36
C MET A 1 14.61 -11.49 -27.59
N ALA A 2 13.66 -12.43 -27.70
CA ALA A 2 12.26 -12.10 -27.92
C ALA A 2 11.66 -11.51 -26.64
N HIS A 3 11.10 -10.30 -26.73
CA HIS A 3 10.38 -9.67 -25.63
C HIS A 3 9.04 -10.38 -25.44
N ILE A 4 8.91 -11.21 -24.41
CA ILE A 4 7.64 -11.84 -24.07
C ILE A 4 6.72 -10.72 -23.55
N PRO A 5 5.61 -10.39 -24.23
CA PRO A 5 4.69 -9.38 -23.74
C PRO A 5 4.10 -9.85 -22.41
N TYR A 6 4.13 -8.97 -21.41
CA TYR A 6 3.54 -9.22 -20.09
C TYR A 6 2.03 -9.42 -20.23
N SER A 7 1.56 -10.68 -20.18
CA SER A 7 0.17 -11.07 -20.48
C SER A 7 -0.72 -11.28 -19.25
N LYS A 8 -0.31 -10.82 -18.06
CA LYS A 8 -1.17 -10.94 -16.88
C LYS A 8 -2.40 -10.05 -17.08
N SER A 9 -3.50 -10.67 -17.49
CA SER A 9 -4.82 -10.05 -17.57
C SER A 9 -5.20 -9.51 -16.21
N HIS A 10 -5.76 -8.30 -16.17
CA HIS A 10 -6.37 -7.74 -14.96
C HIS A 10 -7.43 -8.71 -14.47
N ARG A 11 -7.20 -9.37 -13.31
CA ARG A 11 -8.22 -10.21 -12.69
C ARG A 11 -9.37 -9.32 -12.24
N LYS A 12 -10.60 -9.73 -12.52
CA LYS A 12 -11.77 -8.98 -12.05
C LYS A 12 -11.87 -9.11 -10.52
N PRO A 13 -12.38 -8.09 -9.81
CA PRO A 13 -12.59 -8.17 -8.37
C PRO A 13 -13.36 -9.42 -7.94
N ILE A 14 -14.37 -9.83 -8.71
CA ILE A 14 -15.14 -11.05 -8.44
C ILE A 14 -14.31 -12.34 -8.50
N ASP A 15 -13.39 -12.45 -9.46
CA ASP A 15 -12.49 -13.61 -9.58
C ASP A 15 -11.55 -13.69 -8.36
N LEU A 16 -11.11 -12.52 -7.86
CA LEU A 16 -10.26 -12.41 -6.68
C LEU A 16 -10.99 -12.81 -5.39
N ILE A 17 -12.27 -12.49 -5.27
CA ILE A 17 -13.09 -12.94 -4.13
C ILE A 17 -13.20 -14.46 -4.14
N GLY A 18 -13.48 -15.07 -5.30
CA GLY A 18 -13.52 -16.51 -5.46
C GLY A 18 -12.19 -17.18 -5.09
N ASP A 19 -11.08 -16.65 -5.61
CA ASP A 19 -9.72 -17.12 -5.29
C ASP A 19 -9.39 -17.06 -3.80
N LEU A 20 -9.93 -16.08 -3.06
CA LEU A 20 -9.68 -15.89 -1.64
C LEU A 20 -10.56 -16.81 -0.79
N GLU A 21 -11.82 -16.98 -1.19
CA GLU A 21 -12.76 -17.91 -0.56
C GLU A 21 -12.28 -19.36 -0.69
N GLU A 22 -11.79 -19.78 -1.87
CA GLU A 22 -11.22 -21.12 -2.08
C GLU A 22 -10.02 -21.39 -1.15
N LYS A 23 -9.30 -20.33 -0.76
CA LYS A 23 -8.16 -20.42 0.17
C LYS A 23 -8.59 -20.41 1.64
N GLY A 24 -9.88 -20.31 1.95
CA GLY A 24 -10.44 -20.32 3.30
C GLY A 24 -10.65 -18.93 3.92
N LEU A 25 -10.64 -17.84 3.14
CA LEU A 25 -10.93 -16.51 3.66
C LEU A 25 -12.44 -16.30 3.80
N ASN A 26 -12.89 -15.88 4.99
CA ASN A 26 -14.28 -15.53 5.23
C ASN A 26 -14.57 -14.07 4.88
N PHE A 27 -15.83 -13.75 4.61
CA PHE A 27 -16.28 -12.40 4.27
C PHE A 27 -17.55 -12.07 5.06
N LYS A 28 -17.63 -10.88 5.66
CA LYS A 28 -18.90 -10.42 6.27
C LYS A 28 -19.87 -9.94 5.21
N ASP A 29 -19.35 -9.22 4.21
CA ASP A 29 -20.11 -8.77 3.05
C ASP A 29 -19.25 -8.89 1.79
N LYS A 30 -19.57 -9.88 0.94
CA LYS A 30 -18.84 -10.14 -0.30
C LYS A 30 -19.01 -9.02 -1.33
N VAL A 31 -20.18 -8.40 -1.40
CA VAL A 31 -20.46 -7.32 -2.35
C VAL A 31 -19.63 -6.10 -1.99
N LEU A 32 -19.56 -5.78 -0.69
CA LEU A 32 -18.71 -4.70 -0.20
C LEU A 32 -17.22 -5.02 -0.42
N ALA A 33 -16.78 -6.25 -0.17
CA ALA A 33 -15.40 -6.66 -0.38
C ALA A 33 -14.99 -6.57 -1.86
N GLU A 34 -15.87 -7.00 -2.78
CA GLU A 34 -15.67 -6.85 -4.22
C GLU A 34 -15.55 -5.38 -4.61
N HIS A 35 -16.49 -4.55 -4.13
CA HIS A 35 -16.47 -3.11 -4.38
C HIS A 35 -15.14 -2.51 -3.87
N ILE A 36 -14.70 -2.82 -2.66
CA ILE A 36 -13.42 -2.35 -2.10
C ILE A 36 -12.24 -2.78 -2.98
N LEU A 37 -12.16 -4.05 -3.38
CA LEU A 37 -11.11 -4.56 -4.26
C LEU A 37 -11.11 -3.93 -5.66
N SER A 38 -12.20 -3.27 -6.07
CA SER A 38 -12.23 -2.45 -7.29
C SER A 38 -11.54 -1.09 -7.13
N PHE A 39 -11.50 -0.53 -5.90
CA PHE A 39 -10.84 0.75 -5.63
C PHE A 39 -9.38 0.60 -5.18
N ILE A 40 -9.02 -0.52 -4.55
CA ILE A 40 -7.66 -0.75 -4.03
C ILE A 40 -6.88 -1.76 -4.86
N SER A 41 -5.55 -1.65 -4.87
CA SER A 41 -4.70 -2.65 -5.51
C SER A 41 -4.71 -3.95 -4.72
N TYR A 42 -5.30 -5.01 -5.27
CA TYR A 42 -5.30 -6.35 -4.69
C TYR A 42 -3.89 -6.83 -4.29
N TYR A 43 -2.88 -6.57 -5.12
CA TYR A 43 -1.51 -7.03 -4.82
C TYR A 43 -0.92 -6.33 -3.60
N ARG A 44 -1.24 -5.06 -3.37
CA ARG A 44 -0.84 -4.36 -2.14
C ARG A 44 -1.63 -4.91 -0.96
N PHE A 45 -2.95 -5.05 -1.12
CA PHE A 45 -3.84 -5.61 -0.10
C PHE A 45 -3.41 -7.02 0.36
N LYS A 46 -3.03 -7.88 -0.58
CA LYS A 46 -2.58 -9.26 -0.33
C LYS A 46 -1.39 -9.36 0.62
N ILE A 47 -0.53 -8.35 0.69
CA ILE A 47 0.61 -8.34 1.62
C ILE A 47 0.12 -8.36 3.07
N TYR A 48 -0.95 -7.61 3.38
CA TYR A 48 -1.54 -7.55 4.72
C TYR A 48 -2.32 -8.83 5.07
N LEU A 49 -2.71 -9.62 4.08
CA LEU A 49 -3.32 -10.93 4.30
C LEU A 49 -2.30 -12.03 4.62
N PHE A 50 -1.03 -11.84 4.28
CA PHE A 50 0.00 -12.89 4.39
C PHE A 50 0.20 -13.40 5.81
N GLN A 51 0.08 -12.53 6.81
CA GLN A 51 0.20 -12.88 8.23
C GLN A 51 -0.88 -13.85 8.73
N PHE A 52 -1.98 -13.99 8.00
CA PHE A 52 -3.07 -14.91 8.33
C PHE A 52 -2.98 -16.23 7.56
N MET A 53 -1.93 -16.40 6.74
CA MET A 53 -1.75 -17.59 5.94
C MET A 53 -0.81 -18.57 6.65
N TYR A 54 -1.12 -19.85 6.55
CA TYR A 54 -0.23 -20.95 6.90
C TYR A 54 -0.04 -21.87 5.71
N GLN A 55 0.98 -22.72 5.77
CA GLN A 55 1.20 -23.78 4.80
C GLN A 55 0.62 -25.07 5.36
N ASN A 56 -0.32 -25.68 4.63
CA ASN A 56 -0.89 -26.96 5.03
C ASN A 56 0.09 -28.12 4.76
N GLU A 57 -0.27 -29.33 5.19
CA GLU A 57 0.57 -30.52 5.02
C GLU A 57 0.87 -30.87 3.55
N GLU A 58 0.00 -30.45 2.62
CA GLU A 58 0.18 -30.58 1.17
C GLU A 58 1.05 -29.48 0.55
N GLY A 59 1.58 -28.57 1.37
CA GLY A 59 2.40 -27.45 0.91
C GLY A 59 1.61 -26.28 0.31
N LYS A 60 0.27 -26.30 0.33
CA LYS A 60 -0.60 -25.21 -0.17
C LYS A 60 -0.74 -24.11 0.89
N LYS A 61 -0.80 -22.86 0.43
CA LYS A 61 -1.03 -21.69 1.31
C LYS A 61 -2.53 -21.49 1.52
N GLN A 62 -2.99 -21.61 2.76
CA GLN A 62 -4.38 -21.42 3.17
C GLN A 62 -4.49 -20.39 4.30
N PHE A 63 -5.68 -19.82 4.48
CA PHE A 63 -5.98 -18.91 5.58
C PHE A 63 -6.32 -19.68 6.85
N LEU A 64 -5.91 -19.15 8.00
CA LEU A 64 -6.34 -19.65 9.30
C LEU A 64 -7.86 -19.58 9.44
N ASP A 65 -8.44 -20.52 10.18
CA ASP A 65 -9.87 -20.55 10.41
C ASP A 65 -10.36 -19.31 11.18
N GLY A 66 -11.57 -18.85 10.86
CA GLY A 66 -12.16 -17.64 11.43
C GLY A 66 -11.50 -16.31 11.02
N VAL A 67 -10.57 -16.31 10.07
CA VAL A 67 -10.03 -15.06 9.49
C VAL A 67 -11.00 -14.51 8.47
N PHE A 68 -11.29 -13.21 8.60
CA PHE A 68 -12.12 -12.50 7.64
C PHE A 68 -11.32 -11.51 6.80
N PHE A 69 -11.82 -11.21 5.61
CA PHE A 69 -11.31 -10.16 4.73
C PHE A 69 -11.15 -8.82 5.46
N GLU A 70 -12.09 -8.50 6.33
CA GLU A 70 -12.12 -7.27 7.10
C GLU A 70 -10.92 -7.15 8.05
N ASN A 71 -10.39 -8.27 8.59
CA ASN A 71 -9.17 -8.24 9.40
C ASN A 71 -7.96 -7.73 8.60
N GLY A 72 -7.80 -8.19 7.35
CA GLY A 72 -6.77 -7.68 6.45
C GLY A 72 -7.01 -6.23 6.06
N LEU A 73 -8.28 -5.86 5.88
CA LEU A 73 -8.67 -4.51 5.50
C LEU A 73 -8.38 -3.49 6.60
N ASP A 74 -8.57 -3.86 7.87
CA ASP A 74 -8.27 -2.99 9.01
C ASP A 74 -6.78 -2.65 9.08
N ILE A 75 -5.91 -3.64 8.82
CA ILE A 75 -4.46 -3.43 8.76
C ILE A 75 -4.08 -2.56 7.56
N TYR A 76 -4.68 -2.80 6.40
CA TYR A 76 -4.50 -1.97 5.21
C TYR A 76 -4.85 -0.51 5.50
N ARG A 77 -6.02 -0.27 6.12
CA ARG A 77 -6.51 1.08 6.46
C ARG A 77 -5.65 1.75 7.53
N PHE A 78 -5.16 0.98 8.48
CA PHE A 78 -4.20 1.47 9.46
C PHE A 78 -2.91 1.96 8.77
N ASP A 79 -2.29 1.16 7.90
CA ASP A 79 -1.09 1.57 7.15
C ASP A 79 -1.36 2.80 6.26
N GLU A 80 -2.51 2.86 5.61
CA GLU A 80 -2.93 4.03 4.84
C GLU A 80 -2.99 5.31 5.70
N SER A 81 -3.62 5.21 6.87
CA SER A 81 -3.72 6.33 7.82
C SER A 81 -2.35 6.75 8.35
N LEU A 82 -1.47 5.79 8.67
CA LEU A 82 -0.11 6.05 9.13
C LEU A 82 0.72 6.73 8.04
N ARG A 83 0.64 6.24 6.80
CA ARG A 83 1.31 6.81 5.64
C ARG A 83 0.88 8.25 5.40
N ASN A 84 -0.41 8.54 5.46
CA ASN A 84 -0.94 9.89 5.34
C ASN A 84 -0.43 10.81 6.45
N TYR A 85 -0.35 10.31 7.68
CA TYR A 85 0.20 11.06 8.81
C TYR A 85 1.69 11.39 8.62
N ILE A 86 2.49 10.40 8.23
CA ILE A 86 3.93 10.57 7.98
C ILE A 86 4.15 11.56 6.83
N PHE A 87 3.44 11.43 5.73
CA PHE A 87 3.56 12.36 4.60
C PHE A 87 3.22 13.79 5.01
N ARG A 88 2.22 14.00 5.87
CA ARG A 88 1.89 15.33 6.39
C ARG A 88 3.06 15.94 7.18
N ILE A 89 3.80 15.13 7.94
CA ILE A 89 4.98 15.60 8.67
C ILE A 89 6.13 15.92 7.71
N ILE A 90 6.43 15.01 6.79
CA ILE A 90 7.47 15.19 5.78
C ILE A 90 7.21 16.45 4.96
N PHE A 91 5.96 16.68 4.56
CA PHE A 91 5.56 17.87 3.83
C PHE A 91 5.86 19.16 4.61
N ARG A 92 5.53 19.22 5.91
CA ARG A 92 5.84 20.38 6.74
C ARG A 92 7.35 20.60 6.91
N LEU A 93 8.11 19.51 7.01
CA LEU A 93 9.57 19.56 7.10
C LEU A 93 10.18 20.10 5.81
N GLU A 94 9.70 19.62 4.66
CA GLU A 94 10.14 20.03 3.32
C GLU A 94 9.93 21.54 3.10
N ILE A 95 8.74 22.06 3.41
CA ILE A 95 8.43 23.49 3.26
C ILE A 95 9.33 24.34 4.16
N LYS A 96 9.49 23.95 5.42
CA LYS A 96 10.38 24.67 6.35
C LYS A 96 11.82 24.63 5.87
N PHE A 97 12.29 23.48 5.39
CA PHE A 97 13.65 23.33 4.91
C PHE A 97 13.91 24.20 3.66
N ARG A 98 13.01 24.15 2.67
CA ARG A 98 13.10 25.00 1.47
C ARG A 98 13.12 26.50 1.83
N SER A 99 12.21 26.95 2.69
CA SER A 99 12.19 28.34 3.15
C SER A 99 13.51 28.75 3.83
N ARG A 100 14.14 27.87 4.63
CA ARG A 100 15.43 28.18 5.26
C ARG A 100 16.56 28.26 4.23
N LEU A 101 16.56 27.42 3.20
CA LEU A 101 17.51 27.52 2.11
C LEU A 101 17.33 28.84 1.33
N ASP A 102 16.09 29.19 0.98
CA ASP A 102 15.77 30.43 0.27
C ASP A 102 16.22 31.68 1.03
N HIS A 103 16.18 31.67 2.37
CA HIS A 103 16.69 32.78 3.19
C HIS A 103 18.21 32.78 3.35
N THR A 104 18.84 31.60 3.44
CA THR A 104 20.27 31.50 3.80
C THR A 104 21.18 31.67 2.59
N ILE A 105 20.75 31.19 1.42
CA ILE A 105 21.55 31.23 0.19
C ILE A 105 21.81 32.68 -0.29
N PRO A 106 20.80 33.58 -0.36
CA PRO A 106 21.02 34.97 -0.78
C PRO A 106 21.93 35.74 0.16
N ASN A 107 21.78 35.54 1.49
CA ASN A 107 22.63 36.21 2.48
C ASN A 107 24.10 35.83 2.29
N LYS A 108 24.40 34.54 2.08
CA LYS A 108 25.77 34.09 1.81
C LYS A 108 26.32 34.56 0.45
N LEU A 109 25.47 34.74 -0.55
CA LEU A 109 25.87 35.30 -1.84
C LEU A 109 26.13 36.81 -1.78
N GLN A 110 25.34 37.57 -1.02
CA GLN A 110 25.61 38.99 -0.79
C GLN A 110 26.93 39.19 -0.04
N ASP A 111 27.16 38.45 1.05
CA ASP A 111 28.42 38.55 1.82
C ASP A 111 29.66 38.25 0.96
N ALA A 112 29.56 37.33 -0.01
CA ALA A 112 30.66 36.99 -0.93
C ALA A 112 30.86 38.02 -2.07
N VAL A 113 29.81 38.73 -2.48
CA VAL A 113 29.87 39.76 -3.54
C VAL A 113 30.36 41.11 -3.00
N PHE A 114 30.14 41.42 -1.72
CA PHE A 114 30.61 42.65 -1.08
C PHE A 114 32.00 42.55 -0.42
N SER A 115 32.66 41.38 -0.50
CA SER A 115 34.03 41.16 0.01
C SER A 115 35.12 41.08 -1.06
N THR A 116 34.81 41.47 -2.31
CA THR A 116 35.76 41.55 -3.43
C THR A 116 35.78 42.97 -3.99
#